data_AF-G5E402-F1
#
_entry.id   AF-G5E402-F1
#
_cell.length_a   1.000
_cell.length_b   1.000
_cell.length_c   1.000
_cell.angle_alpha   90.00
_cell.angle_beta   90.00
_cell.angle_gamma   90.00
#
_symmetry.space_group_name_H-M   'P 1'
#
loop_
_entity.id
_entity.type
_entity.pdbx_description
1 polymer ?
#
loop_
_entity_poly.entity_id
_entity_poly.type
_entity_poly.pdbx_seq_one_letter_code
_entity_poly.pdbx_strand_id
1 'polypeptide(L)'
;ILSSGLRVGCLTGPQPLIRRAILHMQTSTVHASTLSQILIFEIMNKWFEGFMERVEGVVKFYKSQRDSMLASADKWLTGLAEWHCPAAGMLWIKIKDVPDT
;
A
#
# COMPACT_ATOMS: atom_id res chain seq x y z
N ILE A 1 -5.70 -0.34 0.89
CA ILE A 1 -7.06 0.16 0.55
C ILE A 1 -8.12 -0.47 1.46
N LEU A 2 -8.20 -1.81 1.56
CA LEU A 2 -9.13 -2.48 2.48
C LEU A 2 -8.46 -2.90 3.79
N SER A 3 -7.71 -4.01 3.79
CA SER A 3 -6.97 -4.50 4.95
C SER A 3 -5.88 -5.48 4.51
N SER A 4 -4.73 -5.44 5.16
CA SER A 4 -3.61 -6.38 4.91
C SER A 4 -3.94 -7.82 5.31
N GLY A 5 -4.87 -8.00 6.25
CA GLY A 5 -5.29 -9.30 6.78
C GLY A 5 -6.15 -10.13 5.82
N LEU A 6 -6.69 -9.53 4.75
CA LEU A 6 -7.50 -10.25 3.77
C LEU A 6 -6.66 -11.19 2.89
N ARG A 7 -5.35 -10.93 2.76
CA ARG A 7 -4.41 -11.74 1.95
C ARG A 7 -4.90 -11.96 0.50
N VAL A 8 -5.59 -10.97 -0.07
CA VAL A 8 -6.06 -10.98 -1.46
C VAL A 8 -5.36 -9.87 -2.24
N GLY A 9 -4.93 -10.20 -3.46
CA GLY A 9 -4.40 -9.26 -4.44
C GLY A 9 -4.76 -9.69 -5.86
N CYS A 10 -4.48 -8.84 -6.83
CA CYS A 10 -4.66 -9.14 -8.26
C CYS A 10 -3.34 -8.94 -9.01
N LEU A 11 -3.18 -9.65 -10.12
CA LEU A 11 -2.04 -9.55 -11.02
C LEU A 11 -2.55 -9.20 -12.42
N THR A 12 -1.99 -8.18 -13.04
CA THR A 12 -2.29 -7.76 -14.42
C THR A 12 -1.01 -7.81 -15.26
N GLY A 13 -1.12 -8.13 -16.55
CA GLY A 13 0.03 -8.25 -17.44
C GLY A 13 -0.21 -9.11 -18.69
N PRO A 14 0.84 -9.37 -19.49
CA PRO A 14 0.75 -10.20 -20.69
C PRO A 14 0.31 -11.65 -20.38
N GLN A 15 -0.55 -12.19 -21.22
CA GLN A 15 -1.12 -13.54 -21.04
C GLN A 15 -0.07 -14.65 -20.82
N PRO A 16 1.08 -14.69 -21.53
CA PRO A 16 2.09 -15.73 -21.29
C PRO A 16 2.69 -15.70 -19.88
N LEU A 17 2.83 -14.51 -19.28
CA LEU A 17 3.37 -14.35 -17.93
C LEU A 17 2.33 -14.72 -16.87
N ILE A 18 1.08 -14.26 -17.06
CA ILE A 18 -0.03 -14.63 -16.17
C ILE A 18 -0.20 -16.15 -16.12
N ARG A 19 -0.11 -16.84 -17.27
CA ARG A 19 -0.24 -18.30 -17.32
C ARG A 19 0.83 -19.01 -16.48
N ARG A 20 2.09 -18.54 -16.53
CA ARG A 20 3.17 -19.09 -15.70
C ARG A 20 2.94 -18.83 -14.21
N ALA A 21 2.48 -17.63 -13.84
CA ALA A 21 2.14 -17.32 -12.45
C ALA A 21 1.00 -18.21 -11.92
N ILE A 22 -0.05 -18.42 -12.70
CA ILE A 22 -1.17 -19.30 -12.32
C ILE A 22 -0.69 -20.73 -12.10
N LEU A 23 0.14 -21.27 -12.99
CA LEU A 23 0.70 -22.63 -12.84
C LEU A 23 1.52 -22.76 -11.55
N HIS A 24 2.34 -21.76 -11.23
CA HIS A 24 3.09 -21.75 -9.97
C HIS A 24 2.17 -21.63 -8.74
N MET A 25 1.10 -20.83 -8.82
CA MET A 25 0.12 -20.72 -7.75
C MET A 25 -0.57 -22.05 -7.47
N GLN A 26 -0.96 -22.81 -8.50
CA GLN A 26 -1.64 -24.10 -8.35
C GLN A 26 -0.87 -25.12 -7.49
N THR A 27 0.46 -25.08 -7.51
CA THR A 27 1.31 -25.98 -6.71
C THR A 27 1.77 -25.40 -5.38
N SER A 28 1.51 -24.12 -5.13
CA SER A 28 1.93 -23.41 -3.91
C SER A 28 0.73 -23.00 -3.06
N THR A 29 0.16 -21.84 -3.34
CA THR A 29 -0.93 -21.24 -2.55
C THR A 29 -2.33 -21.61 -3.04
N VAL A 30 -2.42 -22.21 -4.23
CA VAL A 30 -3.63 -22.57 -4.99
C VAL A 30 -4.51 -21.37 -5.33
N HIS A 31 -5.06 -20.69 -4.34
CA HIS A 31 -5.89 -19.49 -4.46
C HIS A 31 -5.94 -18.72 -3.12
N ALA A 32 -6.41 -17.47 -3.16
CA ALA A 32 -6.66 -16.71 -1.93
C ALA A 32 -7.86 -17.30 -1.16
N SER A 33 -7.94 -17.04 0.15
CA SER A 33 -9.05 -17.54 1.00
C SER A 33 -10.43 -17.19 0.43
N THR A 34 -11.29 -18.19 0.24
CA THR A 34 -12.66 -18.01 -0.28
C THR A 34 -13.49 -17.07 0.59
N LEU A 35 -13.34 -17.14 1.92
CA LEU A 35 -14.03 -16.22 2.84
C LEU A 35 -13.62 -14.77 2.57
N SER A 36 -12.33 -14.52 2.37
CA SER A 36 -11.81 -13.19 2.04
C SER A 36 -12.28 -12.72 0.67
N GLN A 37 -12.40 -13.62 -0.31
CA GLN A 37 -12.96 -13.29 -1.63
C GLN A 37 -14.43 -12.88 -1.54
N ILE A 38 -15.27 -13.62 -0.80
CA ILE A 38 -16.69 -13.31 -0.60
C ILE A 38 -16.85 -11.97 0.13
N LEU A 39 -16.07 -11.75 1.20
CA LEU A 39 -16.14 -10.49 1.95
C LEU A 39 -15.77 -9.29 1.06
N ILE A 40 -14.71 -9.41 0.26
CA ILE A 40 -14.33 -8.35 -0.68
C ILE A 40 -15.43 -8.14 -1.72
N PHE A 41 -16.01 -9.22 -2.26
CA PHE A 41 -17.08 -9.13 -3.24
C PHE A 41 -18.30 -8.36 -2.70
N GLU A 42 -18.77 -8.70 -1.50
CA GLU A 42 -19.88 -8.00 -0.84
C GLU A 42 -19.57 -6.53 -0.56
N ILE A 43 -18.34 -6.23 -0.13
CA ILE A 43 -17.89 -4.85 0.10
C ILE A 43 -17.86 -4.06 -1.21
N MET A 44 -17.29 -4.64 -2.28
CA MET A 44 -17.19 -3.97 -3.59
C MET A 44 -18.56 -3.76 -4.22
N ASN A 45 -19.50 -4.72 -4.10
CA ASN A 45 -20.87 -4.55 -4.60
C ASN A 45 -21.59 -3.41 -3.88
N LYS A 46 -21.45 -3.30 -2.55
CA LYS A 46 -22.03 -2.20 -1.78
C LYS A 46 -21.39 -0.85 -2.08
N TRP A 47 -20.12 -0.84 -2.45
CA TRP A 47 -19.35 0.40 -2.64
C TRP A 47 -19.14 0.75 -4.11
N PHE A 48 -19.80 0.10 -5.06
CA PHE A 48 -19.48 0.25 -6.48
C PHE A 48 -19.42 1.72 -6.94
N GLU A 49 -20.41 2.53 -6.55
CA GLU A 49 -20.44 3.96 -6.88
C GLU A 49 -19.55 4.81 -5.95
N GLY A 50 -19.50 4.47 -4.65
CA GLY A 50 -18.80 5.25 -3.61
C GLY A 50 -17.33 4.86 -3.38
N PHE A 51 -16.78 3.91 -4.14
CA PHE A 51 -15.44 3.38 -3.90
C PHE A 51 -14.37 4.44 -4.11
N MET A 52 -14.50 5.26 -5.16
CA MET A 52 -13.53 6.32 -5.46
C MET A 52 -13.54 7.42 -4.40
N GLU A 53 -14.71 7.82 -3.91
CA GLU A 53 -14.82 8.78 -2.79
C GLU A 53 -14.13 8.24 -1.53
N ARG A 54 -14.32 6.95 -1.23
CA ARG A 54 -13.63 6.30 -0.11
C ARG A 54 -12.11 6.26 -0.32
N VAL A 55 -11.63 6.01 -1.53
CA VAL A 55 -10.20 6.08 -1.87
C VAL A 55 -9.66 7.49 -1.63
N GLU A 56 -10.39 8.54 -2.03
CA GLU A 56 -9.99 9.92 -1.74
C GLU A 56 -9.92 10.21 -0.24
N GLY A 57 -10.87 9.69 0.55
CA GLY A 57 -10.82 9.76 2.01
C GLY A 57 -9.55 9.13 2.59
N VAL A 58 -9.17 7.96 2.08
CA VAL A 58 -7.91 7.30 2.46
C VAL A 58 -6.70 8.13 2.04
N VAL A 59 -6.68 8.71 0.84
CA VAL A 59 -5.59 9.58 0.38
C VAL A 59 -5.45 10.81 1.31
N LYS A 60 -6.56 11.47 1.65
CA LYS A 60 -6.57 12.62 2.57
C LYS A 60 -6.02 12.23 3.95
N PHE A 61 -6.43 11.08 4.47
CA PHE A 61 -5.92 10.56 5.75
C PHE A 61 -4.42 10.29 5.72
N TYR A 62 -3.90 9.58 4.72
CA TYR A 62 -2.45 9.34 4.63
C TYR A 62 -1.65 10.63 4.39
N LYS A 63 -2.23 11.60 3.68
CA LYS A 63 -1.63 12.93 3.49
C LYS A 63 -1.49 13.68 4.82
N SER A 64 -2.51 13.68 5.69
CA SER A 64 -2.41 14.35 6.99
C SER A 64 -1.38 13.69 7.92
N GLN A 65 -1.27 12.35 7.85
CA GLN A 65 -0.24 11.62 8.60
C GLN A 65 1.18 11.97 8.11
N ARG A 66 1.38 12.03 6.78
CA ARG A 66 2.64 12.45 6.17
C ARG A 66 3.02 13.86 6.61
N ASP A 67 2.09 14.81 6.51
CA ASP A 67 2.35 16.23 6.84
C ASP A 67 2.72 16.39 8.32
N SER A 68 2.10 15.60 9.21
CA SER A 68 2.42 15.56 10.64
C SER A 68 3.82 14.96 10.92
N MET A 69 4.20 13.91 10.19
CA MET A 69 5.55 13.33 10.28
C MET A 69 6.61 14.32 9.77
N LEU A 70 6.36 15.03 8.67
CA LEU A 70 7.27 16.03 8.13
C LEU A 70 7.46 17.20 9.10
N ALA A 71 6.37 17.74 9.67
CA ALA A 71 6.47 18.80 10.67
C ALA A 71 7.29 18.37 11.91
N SER A 72 7.18 17.09 12.30
CA SER A 72 7.97 16.53 13.39
C SER A 72 9.44 16.36 13.00
N ALA A 73 9.74 15.92 11.78
CA ALA A 73 11.09 15.81 11.25
C ALA A 73 11.76 17.20 11.17
N ASP A 74 11.07 18.21 10.62
CA ASP A 74 11.56 19.59 10.54
C ASP A 74 11.85 20.17 11.93
N LYS A 75 11.01 19.86 12.93
CA LYS A 75 11.20 20.36 14.30
C LYS A 75 12.39 19.73 15.02
N TRP A 76 12.61 18.43 14.86
CA TRP A 76 13.51 17.67 15.73
C TRP A 76 14.76 17.12 15.05
N LEU A 77 14.74 16.94 13.73
CA LEU A 77 15.80 16.26 12.98
C LEU A 77 16.60 17.21 12.08
N THR A 78 16.23 18.50 12.04
CA THR A 78 16.94 19.50 11.24
C THR A 78 18.40 19.59 11.68
N GLY A 79 19.31 19.42 10.71
CA GLY A 79 20.76 19.39 10.95
C GLY A 79 21.33 18.00 11.25
N LEU A 80 20.52 17.05 11.71
CA LEU A 80 20.94 15.68 12.04
C LEU A 80 20.64 14.66 10.93
N ALA A 81 19.57 14.89 10.17
CA ALA A 81 19.14 14.00 9.10
C ALA A 81 18.69 14.77 7.86
N GLU A 82 18.53 14.04 6.77
CA GLU A 82 17.98 14.49 5.49
C GLU A 82 16.77 13.64 5.14
N TRP A 83 15.71 14.26 4.66
CA TRP A 83 14.52 13.57 4.18
C TRP A 83 13.95 14.32 2.98
N HIS A 84 13.20 13.58 2.17
CA HIS A 84 12.47 14.14 1.03
C HIS A 84 10.97 14.01 1.28
N CYS A 85 10.19 15.04 0.94
CA CYS A 85 8.73 14.98 1.04
C CYS A 85 8.16 14.00 0.01
N PRO A 86 7.62 12.84 0.42
CA PRO A 86 7.16 11.84 -0.55
C PRO A 86 5.85 12.29 -1.21
N ALA A 87 5.82 12.17 -2.54
CA ALA A 87 4.59 12.37 -3.32
C ALA A 87 3.53 11.30 -3.01
N ALA A 88 3.97 10.07 -2.71
CA ALA A 88 3.14 8.95 -2.28
C ALA A 88 3.97 7.99 -1.40
N GLY A 89 3.30 7.21 -0.56
CA GLY A 89 3.95 6.19 0.27
C GLY A 89 4.48 6.71 1.60
N MET A 90 5.63 6.19 2.03
CA MET A 90 6.23 6.41 3.35
C MET A 90 7.41 7.38 3.28
N LEU A 91 7.70 8.05 4.40
CA LEU A 91 8.85 8.95 4.55
C LEU A 91 10.13 8.14 4.73
N TRP A 92 11.14 8.46 3.92
CA TRP A 92 12.50 7.93 4.07
C TRP A 92 13.40 8.99 4.67
N ILE A 93 14.22 8.60 5.66
CA ILE A 93 15.12 9.47 6.39
C ILE A 93 16.54 8.91 6.30
N LYS A 94 17.48 9.76 5.91
CA LYS A 94 18.91 9.48 5.90
C LYS A 94 19.58 10.24 7.04
N ILE A 95 20.30 9.54 7.91
CA ILE A 95 21.03 10.19 9.01
C ILE A 95 22.38 10.67 8.47
N LYS A 96 22.81 11.87 8.86
CA LYS A 96 24.11 12.42 8.46
C LYS A 96 25.24 11.71 9.20
N ASP A 97 26.39 11.59 8.54
CA ASP A 97 27.64 11.07 9.10
C ASP A 97 27.60 9.61 9.60
N VAL A 98 26.52 8.89 9.32
CA VAL A 98 26.42 7.44 9.53
C VAL A 98 26.51 6.76 8.16
N PRO A 99 27.56 5.98 7.88
CA PRO A 99 27.67 5.27 6.62
C PRO A 99 26.58 4.19 6.51
N ASP A 100 25.90 4.14 5.36
CA ASP A 100 24.99 3.05 5.02
C ASP A 100 25.83 1.76 4.93
N THR A 101 25.54 0.78 5.79
CA THR A 101 26.22 -0.54 5.80
C THR A 101 25.65 -1.44 4.71
#